data_AF-A0AAV1TGG5-F1
#
_entry.id   AF-A0AAV1TGG5-F1
#
_cell.length_a   1.000
_cell.length_b   1.000
_cell.length_c   1.000
_cell.angle_alpha   90.00
_cell.angle_beta   90.00
_cell.angle_gamma   90.00
#
_symmetry.space_group_name_H-M   'P 1'
#
loop_
_entity.id
_entity.type
_entity.pdbx_description
1 polymer ?
#
loop_
_entity_poly.entity_id
_entity_poly.type
_entity_poly.pdbx_seq_one_letter_code
_entity_poly.pdbx_strand_id
1 'polypeptide(L)'
;MKMYLISKRLWEAVNATSGVSEAKEQQAHAAIVLNLSDTQLMHVITTSSACEAWGALARVYRTQDMASRLWLKEKFATFKFAASDMSAHVMELERLVLEMNGASCGPSEEDSCATLLRSLPAQYEGLVQAFRMSVTQFSFKDLVSKLIAEEVRKKDSTRIENETALHVGKRQEKKSFNKTSGGPRKTGSSVQCFYLW
;
A
#
# COMPACT_ATOMS: atom_id res chain seq x y z
N MET A 1 -20.32 -2.96 27.03
CA MET A 1 -21.79 -2.78 27.18
C MET A 1 -22.58 -4.10 27.22
N LYS A 2 -22.49 -5.00 26.22
CA LYS A 2 -23.25 -6.28 26.23
C LYS A 2 -23.07 -7.09 27.52
N MET A 3 -21.83 -7.30 27.94
CA MET A 3 -21.52 -8.05 29.17
C MET A 3 -22.12 -7.40 30.43
N TYR A 4 -22.19 -6.07 30.48
CA TYR A 4 -22.82 -5.34 31.58
C TYR A 4 -24.33 -5.65 31.66
N LEU A 5 -25.05 -5.57 30.55
CA LEU A 5 -26.49 -5.88 30.48
C LEU A 5 -26.78 -7.35 30.84
N ILE A 6 -25.92 -8.28 30.42
CA ILE A 6 -26.02 -9.70 30.79
C ILE A 6 -25.89 -9.87 32.30
N SER A 7 -24.87 -9.25 32.93
CA SER A 7 -24.66 -9.34 34.38
C SER A 7 -25.83 -8.81 35.20
N LYS A 8 -26.57 -7.82 34.68
CA LYS A 8 -27.74 -7.21 35.32
C LYS A 8 -29.07 -7.89 34.98
N ARG A 9 -29.06 -8.97 34.18
CA ARG A 9 -30.27 -9.65 33.65
C ARG A 9 -31.21 -8.69 32.90
N LEU A 10 -30.62 -7.71 32.22
CA LEU A 10 -31.31 -6.72 31.39
C LEU A 10 -31.25 -7.07 29.89
N TRP A 11 -30.49 -8.10 29.51
CA TRP A 11 -30.34 -8.50 28.10
C TRP A 11 -31.63 -9.04 27.47
N GLU A 12 -32.54 -9.59 28.28
CA GLU A 12 -33.84 -10.13 27.80
C GLU A 12 -34.73 -9.04 27.19
N ALA A 13 -34.66 -7.82 27.73
CA ALA A 13 -35.32 -6.61 27.20
C ALA A 13 -34.83 -6.27 25.79
N VAL A 14 -33.50 -6.34 25.58
CA VAL A 14 -32.88 -6.07 24.28
C VAL A 14 -33.26 -7.10 23.22
N ASN A 15 -33.47 -8.36 23.61
CA ASN A 15 -33.90 -9.43 22.72
C ASN A 15 -35.42 -9.40 22.41
N ALA A 16 -36.18 -8.42 22.93
CA ALA A 16 -37.64 -8.34 22.82
C ALA A 16 -38.35 -9.65 23.24
N THR A 17 -37.86 -10.30 24.30
CA THR A 17 -38.46 -11.55 24.77
C THR A 17 -39.84 -11.25 25.40
N SER A 18 -40.87 -11.99 25.00
CA SER A 18 -42.22 -11.83 25.58
C SER A 18 -42.19 -12.16 27.07
N GLY A 19 -42.69 -11.24 27.91
CA GLY A 19 -42.75 -11.39 29.37
C GLY A 19 -41.78 -10.51 30.19
N VAL A 20 -41.02 -9.62 29.55
CA VAL A 20 -40.19 -8.63 30.26
C VAL A 20 -41.08 -7.54 30.87
N SER A 21 -40.88 -7.25 32.16
CA SER A 21 -41.57 -6.14 32.85
C SER A 21 -41.14 -4.79 32.29
N GLU A 22 -42.08 -3.85 32.18
CA GLU A 22 -41.82 -2.47 31.75
C GLU A 22 -40.67 -1.80 32.53
N ALA A 23 -40.54 -2.09 33.83
CA ALA A 23 -39.44 -1.58 34.64
C ALA A 23 -38.06 -2.09 34.17
N LYS A 24 -37.97 -3.36 33.74
CA LYS A 24 -36.71 -3.93 33.20
C LYS A 24 -36.41 -3.37 31.81
N GLU A 25 -37.42 -3.12 31.00
CA GLU A 25 -37.27 -2.49 29.67
C GLU A 25 -36.73 -1.07 29.82
N GLN A 26 -37.35 -0.24 30.67
CA GLN A 26 -36.89 1.12 30.96
C GLN A 26 -35.48 1.12 31.55
N GLN A 27 -35.17 0.19 32.46
CA GLN A 27 -33.84 0.06 33.04
C GLN A 27 -32.79 -0.35 32.00
N ALA A 28 -33.11 -1.26 31.09
CA ALA A 28 -32.22 -1.66 30.00
C ALA A 28 -31.98 -0.50 29.02
N HIS A 29 -33.03 0.23 28.65
CA HIS A 29 -32.94 1.39 27.77
C HIS A 29 -32.07 2.49 28.40
N ALA A 30 -32.36 2.89 29.64
CA ALA A 30 -31.54 3.86 30.36
C ALA A 30 -30.09 3.41 30.52
N ALA A 31 -29.86 2.13 30.83
CA ALA A 31 -28.52 1.56 30.93
C ALA A 31 -27.75 1.63 29.61
N ILE A 32 -28.39 1.42 28.46
CA ILE A 32 -27.76 1.61 27.15
C ILE A 32 -27.39 3.07 26.98
N VAL A 33 -28.38 3.98 27.04
CA VAL A 33 -28.22 5.42 26.78
C VAL A 33 -27.13 6.06 27.65
N LEU A 34 -27.10 5.75 28.96
CA LEU A 34 -26.12 6.30 29.91
C LEU A 34 -24.68 5.80 29.70
N ASN A 35 -24.49 4.70 28.96
CA ASN A 35 -23.17 4.14 28.67
C ASN A 35 -22.62 4.54 27.29
N LEU A 36 -23.33 5.39 26.55
CA LEU A 36 -22.91 5.86 25.23
C LEU A 36 -22.11 7.16 25.32
N SER A 37 -21.17 7.35 24.39
CA SER A 37 -20.58 8.67 24.14
C SER A 37 -21.56 9.56 23.36
N ASP A 38 -21.36 10.88 23.41
CA ASP A 38 -22.19 11.87 22.70
C ASP A 38 -22.36 11.55 21.21
N THR A 39 -21.29 11.09 20.56
CA THR A 39 -21.30 10.67 19.15
C THR A 39 -22.20 9.47 18.88
N GLN A 40 -22.28 8.53 19.81
CA GLN A 40 -23.15 7.36 19.71
C GLN A 40 -24.60 7.75 20.00
N LEU A 41 -24.82 8.63 20.98
CA LEU A 41 -26.13 9.10 21.43
C LEU A 41 -26.97 9.70 20.29
N MET A 42 -26.31 10.42 19.37
CA MET A 42 -26.92 11.01 18.16
C MET A 42 -27.70 9.98 17.32
N HIS A 43 -27.33 8.70 17.38
CA HIS A 43 -27.97 7.63 16.61
C HIS A 43 -29.10 6.91 17.35
N VAL A 44 -29.29 7.21 18.65
CA VAL A 44 -30.17 6.46 19.55
C VAL A 44 -31.16 7.36 20.30
N ILE A 45 -30.99 8.68 20.24
CA ILE A 45 -31.81 9.65 20.99
C ILE A 45 -33.31 9.61 20.66
N THR A 46 -33.68 9.10 19.48
CA THR A 46 -35.08 8.98 19.04
C THR A 46 -35.70 7.61 19.33
N THR A 47 -34.95 6.66 19.90
CA THR A 47 -35.48 5.31 20.19
C THR A 47 -36.23 5.28 21.50
N SER A 48 -37.28 4.47 21.58
CA SER A 48 -38.17 4.40 22.76
C SER A 48 -38.01 3.10 23.55
N SER A 49 -37.27 2.12 23.04
CA SER A 49 -37.06 0.82 23.67
C SER A 49 -35.59 0.39 23.65
N ALA A 50 -35.21 -0.50 24.56
CA ALA A 50 -33.86 -1.05 24.63
C ALA A 50 -33.49 -1.83 23.36
N CYS A 51 -34.48 -2.53 22.78
CA CYS A 51 -34.35 -3.26 21.52
C CYS A 51 -34.06 -2.32 20.34
N GLU A 52 -34.84 -1.25 20.17
CA GLU A 52 -34.61 -0.25 19.13
C GLU A 52 -33.26 0.43 19.29
N ALA A 53 -32.92 0.82 20.52
CA ALA A 53 -31.65 1.47 20.83
C ALA A 53 -30.46 0.60 20.43
N TRP A 54 -30.49 -0.67 20.84
CA TRP A 54 -29.46 -1.64 20.49
C TRP A 54 -29.41 -1.93 19.00
N GLY A 55 -30.57 -2.03 18.34
CA GLY A 55 -30.68 -2.22 16.89
C GLY A 55 -30.09 -1.06 16.09
N ALA A 56 -30.34 0.17 16.51
CA ALA A 56 -29.78 1.37 15.90
C ALA A 56 -28.25 1.40 16.00
N LEU A 57 -27.71 1.14 17.20
CA LEU A 57 -26.26 1.02 17.40
C LEU A 57 -25.66 -0.10 16.55
N ALA A 58 -26.26 -1.29 16.57
CA ALA A 58 -25.80 -2.42 15.77
C ALA A 58 -25.78 -2.10 14.27
N ARG A 59 -26.77 -1.35 13.77
CA ARG A 59 -26.81 -0.87 12.38
C ARG A 59 -25.65 0.08 12.09
N VAL A 60 -25.40 1.08 12.94
CA VAL A 60 -24.30 2.04 12.76
C VAL A 60 -22.95 1.34 12.74
N TYR A 61 -22.69 0.48 13.72
CA TYR A 61 -21.44 -0.28 13.78
C TYR A 61 -21.28 -1.22 12.58
N ARG A 62 -22.36 -1.88 12.14
CA ARG A 62 -22.33 -2.71 10.93
C ARG A 62 -22.05 -1.86 9.67
N THR A 63 -22.64 -0.68 9.54
CA THR A 63 -22.37 0.20 8.39
C THR A 63 -20.95 0.73 8.41
N GLN A 64 -20.42 1.10 9.57
CA GLN A 64 -19.03 1.52 9.73
C GLN A 64 -18.06 0.38 9.40
N ASP A 65 -18.35 -0.84 9.84
CA ASP A 65 -17.59 -2.04 9.47
C ASP A 65 -17.59 -2.26 7.94
N MET A 66 -18.76 -2.17 7.29
CA MET A 66 -18.85 -2.33 5.83
C MET A 66 -18.08 -1.24 5.07
N ALA A 67 -18.21 0.03 5.48
CA ALA A 67 -17.48 1.14 4.87
C ALA A 67 -15.97 0.97 5.04
N SER A 68 -15.52 0.57 6.24
CA SER A 68 -14.11 0.32 6.53
C SER A 68 -13.54 -0.82 5.67
N ARG A 69 -14.29 -1.93 5.55
CA ARG A 69 -13.92 -3.06 4.70
C ARG A 69 -13.84 -2.68 3.23
N LEU A 70 -14.77 -1.85 2.75
CA LEU A 70 -14.77 -1.34 1.37
C LEU A 70 -13.54 -0.46 1.11
N TRP A 71 -13.26 0.48 2.01
CA TRP A 71 -12.09 1.36 1.90
C TRP A 71 -10.76 0.57 1.90
N LEU A 72 -10.63 -0.43 2.77
CA LEU A 72 -9.46 -1.31 2.79
C LEU A 72 -9.28 -2.09 1.48
N LYS A 73 -10.38 -2.61 0.92
CA LYS A 73 -10.37 -3.30 -0.38
C LYS A 73 -9.96 -2.37 -1.52
N GLU A 74 -10.46 -1.13 -1.53
CA GLU A 74 -10.08 -0.12 -2.51
C GLU A 74 -8.59 0.21 -2.40
N LYS A 75 -8.11 0.50 -1.18
CA LYS A 75 -6.69 0.78 -0.90
C LYS A 75 -5.77 -0.35 -1.36
N PHE A 76 -6.19 -1.61 -1.17
CA PHE A 76 -5.45 -2.78 -1.64
C PHE A 76 -5.45 -2.89 -3.18
N ALA A 77 -6.60 -2.68 -3.82
CA ALA A 77 -6.73 -2.70 -5.27
C ALA A 77 -5.91 -1.58 -5.95
N THR A 78 -5.79 -0.41 -5.32
CA THR A 78 -5.03 0.73 -5.83
C THR A 78 -3.60 0.79 -5.28
N PHE A 79 -3.14 -0.22 -4.56
CA PHE A 79 -1.80 -0.25 -3.97
C PHE A 79 -0.72 -0.13 -5.06
N LYS A 80 0.23 0.80 -4.86
CA LYS A 80 1.26 1.21 -5.81
C LYS A 80 2.56 1.53 -5.08
N PHE A 81 3.68 1.34 -5.78
CA PHE A 81 5.00 1.65 -5.26
C PHE A 81 5.18 3.16 -5.07
N ALA A 82 5.27 3.58 -3.80
CA ALA A 82 5.49 4.98 -3.41
C ALA A 82 6.59 5.14 -2.34
N ALA A 83 7.18 4.03 -1.87
CA ALA A 83 8.18 4.02 -0.82
C ALA A 83 9.60 4.33 -1.34
N SER A 84 10.52 4.59 -0.40
CA SER A 84 11.93 4.86 -0.69
C SER A 84 12.69 3.65 -1.24
N ASP A 85 12.31 2.46 -0.79
CA ASP A 85 12.93 1.19 -1.15
C ASP A 85 11.90 0.06 -1.10
N MET A 86 12.31 -1.09 -1.64
CA MET A 86 11.48 -2.29 -1.73
C MET A 86 11.07 -2.84 -0.36
N SER A 87 11.91 -2.71 0.67
CA SER A 87 11.60 -3.22 2.01
C SER A 87 10.45 -2.43 2.64
N ALA A 88 10.52 -1.09 2.57
CA ALA A 88 9.46 -0.22 3.03
C ALA A 88 8.15 -0.47 2.29
N HIS A 89 8.21 -0.66 0.96
CA HIS A 89 7.05 -0.99 0.14
C HIS A 89 6.38 -2.31 0.54
N VAL A 90 7.17 -3.36 0.82
CA VAL A 90 6.65 -4.65 1.30
C VAL A 90 6.01 -4.50 2.67
N MET A 91 6.64 -3.77 3.60
CA MET A 91 6.08 -3.53 4.93
C MET A 91 4.73 -2.79 4.88
N GLU A 92 4.57 -1.82 3.98
CA GLU A 92 3.30 -1.12 3.78
C GLU A 92 2.19 -2.06 3.32
N LEU A 93 2.50 -3.01 2.43
CA LEU A 93 1.55 -4.03 2.00
C LEU A 93 1.20 -5.00 3.13
N GLU A 94 2.19 -5.51 3.87
CA GLU A 94 1.97 -6.42 5.00
C GLU A 94 1.10 -5.77 6.08
N ARG A 95 1.33 -4.48 6.36
CA ARG A 95 0.48 -3.71 7.27
C ARG A 95 -0.96 -3.62 6.76
N LEU A 96 -1.15 -3.35 5.47
CA LEU A 96 -2.48 -3.29 4.87
C LEU A 96 -3.20 -4.65 4.94
N VAL A 97 -2.49 -5.74 4.66
CA VAL A 97 -3.02 -7.11 4.79
C VAL A 97 -3.42 -7.41 6.25
N LEU A 98 -2.62 -6.98 7.23
CA LEU A 98 -2.93 -7.12 8.65
C LEU A 98 -4.21 -6.35 9.03
N GLU A 99 -4.35 -5.11 8.56
CA GLU A 99 -5.57 -4.30 8.76
C GLU A 99 -6.81 -4.98 8.14
N MET A 100 -6.68 -5.56 6.94
CA MET A 100 -7.74 -6.32 6.26
C MET A 100 -8.12 -7.61 7.00
N ASN A 101 -7.14 -8.34 7.53
CA ASN A 101 -7.37 -9.53 8.35
C ASN A 101 -8.15 -9.17 9.62
N GLY A 102 -7.80 -8.06 10.27
CA GLY A 102 -8.54 -7.53 11.43
C GLY A 102 -10.01 -7.20 11.11
N ALA A 103 -10.28 -6.75 9.88
CA ALA A 103 -11.63 -6.44 9.40
C ALA A 103 -12.35 -7.63 8.72
N SER A 104 -11.83 -8.86 8.85
CA SER A 104 -12.39 -10.06 8.22
C SER A 104 -12.62 -9.91 6.69
N CYS A 105 -11.72 -9.20 6.03
CA CYS A 105 -11.70 -9.03 4.57
C CYS A 105 -10.32 -9.29 3.96
N GLY A 106 -9.49 -10.06 4.67
CA GLY A 106 -8.13 -10.43 4.28
C GLY A 106 -8.04 -11.03 2.87
N PRO A 107 -7.01 -10.64 2.08
CA PRO A 107 -6.74 -11.25 0.78
C PRO A 107 -6.12 -12.65 0.93
N SER A 108 -6.17 -13.45 -0.12
CA SER A 108 -5.36 -14.67 -0.20
C SER A 108 -3.87 -14.34 -0.35
N GLU A 109 -3.00 -15.35 -0.15
CA GLU A 109 -1.57 -15.18 -0.42
C GLU A 109 -1.31 -14.88 -1.91
N GLU A 110 -2.07 -15.52 -2.80
CA GLU A 110 -2.05 -15.25 -4.24
C GLU A 110 -2.40 -13.80 -4.56
N ASP A 111 -3.50 -13.29 -3.99
CA ASP A 111 -3.93 -11.90 -4.16
C ASP A 111 -2.86 -10.90 -3.67
N SER A 112 -2.19 -11.25 -2.57
CA SER A 112 -1.10 -10.46 -1.99
C SER A 112 0.12 -10.44 -2.91
N CYS A 113 0.51 -11.58 -3.47
CA CYS A 113 1.58 -11.69 -4.46
C CYS A 113 1.23 -10.90 -5.74
N ALA A 114 0.02 -11.06 -6.26
CA ALA A 114 -0.46 -10.37 -7.45
C ALA A 114 -0.48 -8.85 -7.25
N THR A 115 -0.93 -8.38 -6.08
CA THR A 115 -0.93 -6.97 -5.72
C THR A 115 0.49 -6.41 -5.59
N LEU A 116 1.40 -7.14 -4.96
CA LEU A 116 2.81 -6.74 -4.88
C LEU A 116 3.40 -6.60 -6.29
N LEU A 117 3.23 -7.58 -7.18
CA LEU A 117 3.72 -7.52 -8.55
C LEU A 117 3.12 -6.36 -9.36
N ARG A 118 1.79 -6.14 -9.27
CA ARG A 118 1.07 -5.05 -9.97
C ARG A 118 1.43 -3.65 -9.46
N SER A 119 1.89 -3.57 -8.21
CA SER A 119 2.23 -2.29 -7.58
C SER A 119 3.56 -1.73 -8.07
N LEU A 120 4.45 -2.57 -8.61
CA LEU A 120 5.82 -2.20 -8.97
C LEU A 120 5.91 -1.22 -10.14
N PRO A 121 6.94 -0.35 -10.16
CA PRO A 121 7.20 0.56 -11.27
C PRO A 121 7.81 -0.18 -12.46
N ALA A 122 7.73 0.44 -13.65
CA ALA A 122 8.14 -0.14 -14.94
C ALA A 122 9.57 -0.70 -14.95
N GLN A 123 10.48 -0.15 -14.13
CA GLN A 123 11.84 -0.65 -14.00
C GLN A 123 11.92 -2.12 -13.55
N TYR A 124 10.90 -2.68 -12.87
CA TYR A 124 10.87 -4.08 -12.45
C TYR A 124 10.13 -5.02 -13.41
N GLU A 125 9.62 -4.53 -14.56
CA GLU A 125 8.85 -5.34 -15.52
C GLU A 125 9.56 -6.64 -15.93
N GLY A 126 10.88 -6.59 -16.14
CA GLY A 126 11.66 -7.79 -16.46
C GLY A 126 11.57 -8.88 -15.40
N LEU A 127 11.65 -8.51 -14.11
CA LEU A 127 11.48 -9.45 -13.00
C LEU A 127 10.04 -9.94 -12.90
N VAL A 128 9.06 -9.04 -13.06
CA VAL A 128 7.64 -9.41 -13.03
C VAL A 128 7.33 -10.45 -14.09
N GLN A 129 7.82 -10.27 -15.32
CA GLN A 129 7.62 -11.21 -16.41
C GLN A 129 8.33 -12.55 -16.15
N ALA A 130 9.58 -12.52 -15.67
CA ALA A 130 10.30 -13.74 -15.32
C ALA A 130 9.61 -14.52 -14.21
N PHE A 131 9.06 -13.84 -13.20
CA PHE A 131 8.27 -14.45 -12.13
C PHE A 131 7.01 -15.12 -12.69
N ARG A 132 6.23 -14.42 -13.53
CA ARG A 132 5.01 -14.98 -14.16
C ARG A 132 5.28 -16.25 -14.97
N MET A 133 6.43 -16.34 -15.65
CA MET A 133 6.80 -17.49 -16.46
C MET A 133 7.33 -18.69 -15.64
N SER A 134 7.82 -18.45 -14.42
CA SER A 134 8.51 -19.47 -13.61
C SER A 134 7.75 -19.89 -12.35
N VAL A 135 6.70 -19.15 -11.96
CA VAL A 135 5.93 -19.45 -10.76
C VAL A 135 5.15 -20.74 -10.92
N THR A 136 5.33 -21.66 -9.97
CA THR A 136 4.56 -22.92 -9.86
C THR A 136 3.65 -22.93 -8.65
N GLN A 137 4.02 -22.19 -7.60
CA GLN A 137 3.26 -21.97 -6.38
C GLN A 137 3.46 -20.55 -5.88
N PHE A 138 2.41 -19.93 -5.36
CA PHE A 138 2.50 -18.60 -4.74
C PHE A 138 3.13 -18.73 -3.35
N SER A 139 4.16 -17.92 -3.12
CA SER A 139 4.87 -17.79 -1.86
C SER A 139 5.26 -16.33 -1.71
N PHE A 140 4.61 -15.62 -0.80
CA PHE A 140 4.84 -14.20 -0.60
C PHE A 140 6.29 -13.95 -0.18
N LYS A 141 6.80 -14.80 0.72
CA LYS A 141 8.18 -14.74 1.22
C LYS A 141 9.22 -14.91 0.09
N ASP A 142 9.00 -15.84 -0.83
CA ASP A 142 9.94 -16.07 -1.94
C ASP A 142 9.91 -14.93 -2.94
N LEU A 143 8.72 -14.37 -3.21
CA LEU A 143 8.58 -13.18 -4.04
C LEU A 143 9.32 -11.98 -3.44
N VAL A 144 9.13 -11.71 -2.15
CA VAL A 144 9.86 -10.65 -1.42
C VAL A 144 11.37 -10.86 -1.53
N SER A 145 11.85 -12.08 -1.30
CA SER A 145 13.27 -12.41 -1.39
C SER A 145 13.86 -12.10 -2.78
N LYS A 146 13.14 -12.45 -3.85
CA LYS A 146 13.53 -12.15 -5.24
C LYS A 146 13.54 -10.64 -5.52
N LEU A 147 12.57 -9.89 -5.00
CA LEU A 147 12.46 -8.45 -5.19
C LEU A 147 13.59 -7.68 -4.49
N ILE A 148 13.94 -8.08 -3.27
CA ILE A 148 15.07 -7.50 -2.53
C ILE A 148 16.40 -7.78 -3.25
N ALA A 149 16.62 -9.02 -3.73
CA ALA A 149 17.82 -9.36 -4.49
C ALA A 149 17.94 -8.52 -5.79
N GLU A 150 16.83 -8.29 -6.48
CA GLU A 150 16.81 -7.47 -7.69
C GLU A 150 17.08 -5.99 -7.42
N GLU A 151 16.61 -5.44 -6.29
CA GLU A 151 16.94 -4.08 -5.90
C GLU A 151 18.45 -3.91 -5.65
N VAL A 152 19.07 -4.87 -4.95
CA VAL A 152 20.53 -4.87 -4.72
C VAL A 152 21.28 -4.93 -6.05
N ARG A 153 20.90 -5.85 -6.96
CA ARG A 153 21.51 -6.00 -8.28
C ARG A 153 21.48 -4.70 -9.11
N LYS A 154 20.36 -3.96 -9.04
CA LYS A 154 20.21 -2.66 -9.72
C LYS A 154 21.05 -1.56 -9.11
N LYS A 155 21.12 -1.50 -7.77
CA LYS A 155 22.00 -0.55 -7.05
C LYS A 155 23.47 -0.78 -7.43
N ASP A 156 23.89 -2.03 -7.57
CA ASP A 156 25.26 -2.35 -8.00
C ASP A 156 25.53 -1.97 -9.46
N SER A 157 24.57 -2.26 -10.36
CA SER A 157 24.70 -1.93 -11.78
C SER A 157 24.80 -0.42 -12.02
N THR A 158 23.94 0.36 -11.37
CA THR A 158 23.98 1.83 -11.43
C THR A 158 25.27 2.41 -10.84
N ARG A 159 25.83 1.80 -9.77
CA ARG A 159 27.13 2.19 -9.23
C ARG A 159 28.26 2.00 -10.25
N ILE A 160 28.29 0.86 -10.93
CA ILE A 160 29.30 0.55 -11.95
C ILE A 160 29.20 1.50 -13.15
N GLU A 161 27.99 1.81 -13.63
CA GLU A 161 27.76 2.77 -14.71
C GLU A 161 28.25 4.18 -14.33
N ASN A 162 27.96 4.63 -13.10
CA ASN A 162 28.41 5.93 -12.61
C ASN A 162 29.94 6.00 -12.45
N GLU A 163 30.56 4.94 -11.92
CA GLU A 163 32.02 4.84 -11.82
C GLU A 163 32.65 4.88 -13.22
N THR A 164 32.17 4.10 -14.18
CA THR A 164 32.71 4.08 -15.55
C THR A 164 32.54 5.43 -16.26
N ALA A 165 31.39 6.10 -16.13
CA ALA A 165 31.15 7.44 -16.67
C ALA A 165 32.11 8.49 -16.09
N LEU A 166 32.37 8.46 -14.78
CA LEU A 166 33.33 9.35 -14.11
C LEU A 166 34.76 9.16 -14.62
N HIS A 167 35.16 7.92 -14.91
CA HIS A 167 36.49 7.62 -15.47
C HIS A 167 36.64 8.12 -16.92
N VAL A 168 35.57 8.12 -17.71
CA VAL A 168 35.57 8.69 -19.08
C VAL A 168 35.64 10.23 -19.04
N GLY A 169 34.88 10.89 -18.15
CA GLY A 169 34.92 12.34 -17.97
C GLY A 169 36.32 12.86 -17.57
N LYS A 170 36.98 12.20 -16.61
CA LYS A 170 38.36 12.52 -16.21
C LYS A 170 39.40 12.33 -17.33
N ARG A 171 39.14 11.43 -18.29
CA ARG A 171 40.02 11.22 -19.46
C ARG A 171 39.87 12.34 -20.50
N GLN A 172 38.71 13.01 -20.57
CA GLN A 172 38.50 14.16 -21.44
C GLN A 172 39.11 15.44 -20.87
N GLU A 173 39.05 15.68 -19.56
CA GLU A 173 39.69 16.84 -18.92
C GLU A 173 41.21 16.84 -19.09
N LYS A 174 41.87 15.67 -19.00
CA LYS A 174 43.32 15.54 -19.23
C LYS A 174 43.76 15.79 -20.68
N LYS A 175 42.86 15.74 -21.67
CA LYS A 175 43.18 16.10 -23.06
C LYS A 175 43.07 17.60 -23.35
N SER A 176 42.47 18.39 -22.45
CA SER A 176 42.31 19.84 -22.65
C SER A 176 43.54 20.67 -22.25
N PHE A 177 44.51 20.11 -21.53
CA PHE A 177 45.64 20.88 -20.98
C PHE A 177 46.93 20.86 -21.82
N ASN A 178 46.95 20.20 -22.99
CA ASN A 178 48.10 20.21 -23.91
C ASN A 178 47.70 20.76 -25.29
N LYS A 179 47.40 22.07 -25.35
CA LYS A 179 47.50 22.86 -26.60
C LYS A 179 48.27 24.13 -26.32
N THR A 180 49.57 23.99 -26.04
CA THR A 180 50.55 25.07 -26.13
C THR A 180 51.32 24.93 -27.45
N SER A 181 51.03 25.89 -28.34
CA SER A 181 51.96 26.60 -29.25
C SER A 181 53.03 25.80 -30.02
N GLY A 182 52.89 25.78 -31.36
CA GLY A 182 53.98 25.38 -32.25
C GLY A 182 53.78 25.77 -33.72
N GLY A 183 54.19 27.00 -34.09
CA GLY A 183 54.90 27.28 -35.33
C GLY A 183 54.12 27.57 -36.64
N PRO A 184 54.60 28.51 -37.50
CA PRO A 184 53.84 29.10 -38.60
C PRO A 184 53.85 28.26 -39.89
N ARG A 185 52.72 28.29 -40.62
CA ARG A 185 52.60 27.76 -41.99
C ARG A 185 53.23 28.72 -43.00
N LYS A 186 54.18 28.23 -43.80
CA LYS A 186 54.65 28.89 -45.03
C LYS A 186 53.92 28.33 -46.26
N THR A 187 53.82 29.22 -47.24
CA THR A 187 53.04 29.27 -48.47
C THR A 187 53.60 28.46 -49.65
N GLY A 188 52.72 28.13 -50.61
CA GLY A 188 53.03 27.70 -51.99
C GLY A 188 52.49 26.29 -52.29
N SER A 189 51.78 25.99 -53.36
CA SER A 189 51.41 26.71 -54.58
C SER A 189 50.18 26.02 -55.20
N SER A 190 49.46 26.79 -56.02
CA SER A 190 48.36 26.39 -56.90
C SER A 190 48.61 25.08 -57.65
N VAL A 191 47.63 24.15 -57.59
CA VAL A 191 47.34 23.23 -58.69
C VAL A 191 45.83 23.21 -58.88
N GLN A 192 45.38 23.81 -59.97
CA GLN A 192 43.99 23.74 -60.45
C GLN A 192 43.74 22.43 -61.21
N CYS A 193 42.45 22.06 -61.22
CA CYS A 193 41.73 21.37 -62.28
C CYS A 193 41.77 19.82 -62.36
N PHE A 194 40.74 19.10 -62.81
CA PHE A 194 39.43 19.42 -63.42
C PHE A 194 38.38 18.38 -63.00
N TYR A 195 37.09 18.76 -62.98
CA TYR A 195 35.96 17.82 -63.03
C TYR A 195 35.85 17.18 -64.42
N LEU A 196 35.60 15.87 -64.47
CA LEU A 196 35.02 15.19 -65.62
C LEU A 196 33.92 14.23 -65.11
N TRP A 197 32.85 14.20 -65.91
CA TRP A 197 31.52 13.65 -65.71
C TRP A 197 31.43 12.22 -65.20
#